data_AF-M8E878-F1
#
_entry.id   AF-M8E878-F1
#
_cell.length_a   1.000
_cell.length_b   1.000
_cell.length_c   1.000
_cell.angle_alpha   90.00
_cell.angle_beta   90.00
_cell.angle_gamma   90.00
#
_symmetry.space_group_name_H-M   'P 1'
#
loop_
_entity.id
_entity.type
_entity.pdbx_description
1 polymer ?
#
loop_
_entity_poly.entity_id
_entity_poly.type
_entity_poly.pdbx_seq_one_letter_code
_entity_poly.pdbx_strand_id
1 'polypeptide(L)'
;MSVEIKVYGTEQLCASCVNLPSAKETAEWLQAAVGRKYGNDNVRITYSDFQQPETEEDKSWAKRILEEDLWYPLVVISGEIVGEGNPKLKSVYEKLESMGLQPLAAPVDSDE
;
A
#
# COMPACT_ATOMS: atom_id res chain seq x y z
N MET A 1 -0.42 8.80 16.64
CA MET A 1 0.03 9.12 15.27
C MET A 1 -0.13 7.83 14.47
N SER A 2 -1.03 7.81 13.50
CA SER A 2 -1.20 6.65 12.62
C SER A 2 -0.36 6.83 11.36
N VAL A 3 0.13 5.73 10.80
CA VAL A 3 0.83 5.75 9.51
C VAL A 3 -0.18 5.67 8.39
N GLU A 4 -0.10 6.64 7.48
CA GLU A 4 -0.91 6.64 6.26
C GLU A 4 -0.22 5.82 5.16
N ILE A 5 -0.96 4.86 4.64
CA ILE A 5 -0.57 3.99 3.53
C ILE A 5 -1.52 4.32 2.38
N LYS A 6 -1.01 4.92 1.32
CA LYS A 6 -1.79 5.23 0.12
C LYS A 6 -1.56 4.15 -0.93
N VAL A 7 -2.65 3.65 -1.50
CA VAL A 7 -2.62 2.70 -2.61
C VAL A 7 -3.18 3.40 -3.84
N TYR A 8 -2.28 3.71 -4.79
CA TYR A 8 -2.63 4.32 -6.05
C TYR A 8 -2.96 3.26 -7.10
N GLY A 9 -4.07 3.45 -7.80
CA GLY A 9 -4.46 2.63 -8.93
C GLY A 9 -5.82 3.04 -9.45
N THR A 10 -6.52 2.13 -10.12
CA THR A 10 -7.91 2.33 -10.55
C THR A 10 -8.74 1.12 -10.17
N GLU A 11 -10.07 1.20 -10.32
CA GLU A 11 -10.94 0.02 -10.26
C GLU A 11 -10.75 -0.91 -11.47
N GLN A 12 -10.11 -0.42 -12.55
CA GLN A 12 -9.79 -1.25 -13.70
C GLN A 12 -8.48 -2.03 -13.47
N LEU A 13 -8.49 -3.28 -13.92
CA LEU A 13 -7.28 -4.10 -13.90
C LEU A 13 -6.25 -3.54 -14.89
N CYS A 14 -4.98 -3.57 -14.49
CA CYS A 14 -3.91 -3.21 -15.39
C CYS A 14 -3.92 -4.16 -16.59
N ALA A 15 -3.88 -3.60 -17.81
CA ALA A 15 -3.82 -4.38 -19.04
C ALA A 15 -2.63 -5.37 -19.05
N SER A 16 -1.53 -5.01 -18.37
CA SER A 16 -0.33 -5.83 -18.20
C SER A 16 -0.43 -6.82 -17.03
N CYS A 17 -1.35 -6.62 -16.08
CA CYS A 17 -1.48 -7.43 -14.87
C CYS A 17 -2.89 -7.99 -14.66
N VAL A 18 -3.49 -8.55 -15.72
CA VAL A 18 -4.85 -9.12 -15.72
C VAL A 18 -5.12 -10.21 -14.67
N ASN A 19 -4.06 -10.82 -14.11
CA ASN A 19 -4.17 -11.86 -13.07
C ASN A 19 -3.91 -11.34 -11.65
N LEU A 20 -3.57 -10.06 -11.48
CA LEU A 20 -3.35 -9.44 -10.17
C LEU A 20 -4.62 -8.74 -9.69
N PRO A 21 -4.84 -8.63 -8.37
CA PRO A 21 -5.98 -7.91 -7.82
C PRO A 21 -5.97 -6.44 -8.22
N SER A 22 -7.15 -5.82 -8.24
CA SER A 22 -7.27 -4.38 -8.41
C SER A 22 -6.62 -3.61 -7.26
N ALA A 23 -6.38 -2.32 -7.46
CA ALA A 23 -5.80 -1.48 -6.40
C ALA A 23 -6.70 -1.34 -5.18
N LYS A 24 -8.01 -1.37 -5.39
CA LYS A 24 -9.01 -1.39 -4.33
C LYS A 24 -8.91 -2.67 -3.49
N GLU A 25 -8.90 -3.83 -4.14
CA GLU A 25 -8.74 -5.13 -3.46
C GLU A 25 -7.41 -5.22 -2.71
N THR A 26 -6.34 -4.68 -3.30
CA THR A 26 -5.01 -4.61 -2.68
C THR A 26 -5.05 -3.74 -1.42
N ALA A 27 -5.74 -2.60 -1.46
CA ALA A 27 -5.91 -1.73 -0.30
C ALA A 27 -6.70 -2.42 0.83
N GLU A 28 -7.81 -3.10 0.49
CA GLU A 28 -8.62 -3.85 1.48
C GLU A 28 -7.82 -4.99 2.11
N TRP A 29 -7.06 -5.72 1.30
CA TRP A 29 -6.17 -6.79 1.78
C TRP A 29 -5.08 -6.25 2.71
N LEU A 30 -4.42 -5.13 2.34
CA LEU A 30 -3.42 -4.48 3.19
C LEU A 30 -4.04 -3.98 4.49
N GLN A 31 -5.22 -3.34 4.44
CA GLN A 31 -5.92 -2.88 5.64
C GLN A 31 -6.20 -4.05 6.59
N ALA A 32 -6.66 -5.19 6.08
CA ALA A 32 -6.93 -6.37 6.89
C ALA A 32 -5.62 -6.96 7.46
N ALA A 33 -4.58 -7.13 6.65
CA ALA A 33 -3.33 -7.77 7.06
C ALA A 33 -2.51 -6.90 8.03
N VAL A 34 -2.35 -5.62 7.71
CA VAL A 34 -1.63 -4.66 8.55
C VAL A 34 -2.45 -4.33 9.80
N GLY A 35 -3.76 -4.15 9.65
CA GLY A 35 -4.68 -3.91 10.77
C GLY A 35 -4.67 -5.01 11.82
N ARG A 36 -4.56 -6.29 11.40
CA ARG A 36 -4.39 -7.42 12.34
C ARG A 36 -3.06 -7.39 13.09
N LYS A 37 -1.98 -6.94 12.45
CA LYS A 37 -0.62 -6.97 13.02
C LYS A 37 -0.31 -5.74 13.88
N TYR A 38 -0.70 -4.54 13.43
CA TYR A 38 -0.37 -3.26 14.07
C TYR A 38 -1.58 -2.53 14.66
N GLY A 39 -2.81 -2.95 14.34
CA GLY A 39 -4.04 -2.30 14.79
C GLY A 39 -4.54 -1.25 13.81
N ASN A 40 -5.85 -1.25 13.56
CA ASN A 40 -6.48 -0.27 12.68
C ASN A 40 -6.34 1.18 13.19
N ASP A 41 -6.11 1.39 14.48
CA ASP A 41 -5.88 2.72 15.04
C ASP A 41 -4.46 3.27 14.74
N ASN A 42 -3.50 2.38 14.45
CA ASN A 42 -2.10 2.76 14.17
C ASN A 42 -1.79 2.89 12.68
N VAL A 43 -2.61 2.28 11.81
CA VAL A 43 -2.41 2.33 10.36
C VAL A 43 -3.69 2.72 9.64
N ARG A 44 -3.57 3.60 8.66
CA ARG A 44 -4.69 4.05 7.84
C ARG A 44 -4.37 3.76 6.38
N ILE A 45 -5.09 2.81 5.79
CA ILE A 45 -4.93 2.51 4.37
C ILE A 45 -5.98 3.32 3.60
N THR A 46 -5.53 4.08 2.61
CA THR A 46 -6.37 4.91 1.74
C THR A 46 -6.15 4.50 0.30
N TYR A 47 -7.23 4.20 -0.42
CA TYR A 47 -7.20 4.02 -1.87
C TYR A 47 -7.30 5.40 -2.55
N SER A 48 -6.42 5.64 -3.52
CA SER A 48 -6.41 6.89 -4.31
C SER A 48 -6.42 6.55 -5.80
N ASP A 49 -7.37 7.13 -6.52
CA ASP A 49 -7.47 6.92 -7.96
C ASP A 49 -6.52 7.86 -8.70
N PHE A 50 -5.55 7.32 -9.44
CA PHE A 50 -4.62 8.18 -10.19
C PHE A 50 -5.28 8.91 -11.36
N GLN A 51 -6.46 8.48 -11.82
CA GLN A 51 -7.25 9.20 -12.82
C GLN A 51 -7.95 10.42 -12.23
N GLN A 52 -8.14 10.45 -10.91
CA GLN A 52 -8.75 11.56 -10.18
C GLN A 52 -7.85 11.99 -8.99
N PRO A 53 -6.65 12.53 -9.27
CA PRO A 53 -5.73 12.90 -8.21
C PRO A 53 -6.23 14.14 -7.46
N GLU A 54 -6.37 14.03 -6.14
CA GLU A 54 -6.89 15.11 -5.29
C GLU A 54 -5.77 16.06 -4.83
N THR A 55 -4.58 15.53 -4.53
CA THR A 55 -3.43 16.30 -4.05
C THR A 55 -2.30 16.43 -5.08
N GLU A 56 -1.35 17.34 -4.86
CA GLU A 56 -0.16 17.48 -5.72
C GLU A 56 0.72 16.22 -5.71
N GLU A 57 0.80 15.53 -4.58
CA GLU A 57 1.51 14.25 -4.48
C GLU A 57 0.84 13.19 -5.35
N ASP A 58 -0.49 13.06 -5.26
CA ASP A 58 -1.25 12.13 -6.09
C ASP A 58 -1.06 12.43 -7.58
N LYS A 59 -1.04 13.72 -7.97
CA LYS A 59 -0.76 14.13 -9.37
C LYS A 59 0.63 13.69 -9.82
N SER A 60 1.63 13.79 -8.95
CA SER A 60 3.00 13.37 -9.26
C SER A 60 3.09 11.86 -9.49
N TRP A 61 2.50 11.06 -8.60
CA TRP A 61 2.45 9.59 -8.76
C TRP A 61 1.62 9.18 -9.97
N ALA A 62 0.45 9.80 -10.15
CA ALA A 62 -0.42 9.55 -11.27
C ALA A 62 0.27 9.77 -12.61
N LYS A 63 1.00 10.88 -12.72
CA LYS A 63 1.74 11.19 -13.95
C LYS A 63 2.75 10.08 -14.28
N ARG A 64 3.50 9.60 -13.29
CA ARG A 64 4.50 8.52 -13.48
C ARG A 64 3.84 7.19 -13.87
N ILE A 65 2.68 6.87 -13.30
CA ILE A 65 1.90 5.68 -13.69
C ILE A 65 1.39 5.82 -15.14
N LEU A 66 0.89 7.00 -15.51
CA LEU A 66 0.39 7.29 -16.86
C LEU A 66 1.49 7.35 -17.92
N GLU A 67 2.70 7.80 -17.55
CA GLU A 67 3.90 7.78 -18.40
C GLU A 67 4.50 6.36 -18.53
N GLU A 68 3.84 5.34 -17.99
CA GLU A 68 4.27 3.93 -17.97
C GLU A 68 5.62 3.71 -17.24
N ASP A 69 6.04 4.67 -16.41
CA ASP A 69 7.24 4.58 -15.57
C ASP A 69 7.02 3.69 -14.33
N LEU A 70 5.78 3.60 -13.84
CA LEU A 70 5.40 2.83 -12.64
C LEU A 70 4.20 1.93 -12.89
N TRP A 71 4.19 0.77 -12.23
CA TRP A 71 3.08 -0.18 -12.30
C TRP A 71 2.09 0.03 -11.17
N TYR A 72 0.79 -0.11 -11.46
CA TYR A 72 -0.27 -0.13 -10.44
C TYR A 72 -0.75 -1.57 -10.18
N PRO A 73 -1.16 -1.91 -8.95
CA PRO A 73 -1.27 -1.05 -7.76
C PRO A 73 0.06 -0.57 -7.18
N LEU A 74 0.17 0.73 -6.93
CA LEU A 74 1.35 1.37 -6.35
C LEU A 74 1.08 1.70 -4.87
N VAL A 75 1.90 1.17 -3.98
CA VAL A 75 1.78 1.36 -2.53
C VAL A 75 2.83 2.36 -2.07
N VAL A 76 2.36 3.46 -1.51
CA VAL A 76 3.18 4.56 -0.99
C VAL A 76 2.91 4.73 0.49
N ILE A 77 3.98 4.80 1.28
CA ILE A 77 3.91 5.00 2.74
C ILE A 77 4.75 6.22 3.07
N SER A 78 4.12 7.25 3.64
CA SER A 78 4.77 8.52 3.96
C SER A 78 5.60 9.13 2.81
N GLY A 79 5.03 9.10 1.60
CA GLY A 79 5.67 9.67 0.41
C GLY A 79 6.76 8.81 -0.23
N GLU A 80 6.98 7.58 0.25
CA GLU A 80 7.96 6.64 -0.32
C GLU A 80 7.27 5.43 -0.94
N ILE A 81 7.72 5.01 -2.13
CA ILE A 81 7.22 3.79 -2.78
C ILE A 81 7.74 2.57 -2.02
N VAL A 82 6.81 1.74 -1.57
CA VAL A 82 7.11 0.49 -0.85
C VAL A 82 6.87 -0.74 -1.72
N GLY A 83 6.00 -0.63 -2.72
CA GLY A 83 5.79 -1.68 -3.71
C GLY A 83 4.93 -1.21 -4.88
N GLU A 84 5.10 -1.85 -6.02
CA GLU A 84 4.36 -1.57 -7.26
C GLU A 84 3.94 -2.89 -7.92
N GLY A 85 2.77 -2.91 -8.56
CA GLY A 85 2.17 -4.08 -9.23
C GLY A 85 1.77 -5.20 -8.27
N ASN A 86 2.75 -5.86 -7.63
CA ASN A 86 2.52 -6.91 -6.65
C ASN A 86 3.19 -6.55 -5.31
N PRO A 87 2.59 -5.67 -4.50
CA PRO A 87 3.17 -5.21 -3.26
C PRO A 87 3.31 -6.37 -2.26
N LYS A 88 4.52 -6.55 -1.74
CA LYS A 88 4.79 -7.58 -0.74
C LYS A 88 4.49 -7.06 0.66
N LEU A 89 3.71 -7.82 1.44
CA LEU A 89 3.45 -7.53 2.85
C LEU A 89 4.73 -7.32 3.66
N LYS A 90 5.79 -8.09 3.34
CA LYS A 90 7.08 -7.97 4.01
C LYS A 90 7.64 -6.54 3.92
N SER A 91 7.67 -5.95 2.72
CA SER A 91 8.19 -4.60 2.51
C SER A 91 7.35 -3.55 3.23
N VAL A 92 6.03 -3.73 3.27
CA VAL A 92 5.12 -2.89 4.06
C VAL A 92 5.46 -2.97 5.55
N TYR A 93 5.64 -4.17 6.09
CA TYR A 93 6.01 -4.36 7.49
C TYR A 93 7.37 -3.76 7.82
N GLU A 94 8.39 -4.00 6.99
CA GLU A 94 9.74 -3.43 7.17
C GLU A 94 9.69 -1.90 7.20
N LYS A 95 8.89 -1.27 6.32
CA LYS A 95 8.73 0.18 6.32
C LYS A 95 8.05 0.68 7.60
N LEU A 96 6.95 0.04 8.02
CA LEU A 96 6.23 0.41 9.25
C LEU A 96 7.13 0.27 10.48
N GLU A 97 7.89 -0.83 10.59
CA GLU A 97 8.84 -1.06 11.67
C GLU A 97 9.98 -0.02 11.65
N SER A 98 10.48 0.34 10.47
CA SER A 98 11.47 1.42 10.31
C SER A 98 10.93 2.79 10.74
N MET A 99 9.61 3.00 10.72
CA MET A 99 8.95 4.21 11.23
C MET A 99 8.71 4.16 12.75
N GLY A 100 9.04 3.04 13.40
CA GLY A 100 8.86 2.83 14.83
C GLY A 100 7.54 2.17 15.21
N LEU A 101 6.75 1.65 14.26
CA LEU A 101 5.58 0.84 14.59
C LEU A 101 6.02 -0.53 15.12
N GLN A 102 5.38 -0.95 16.20
CA GLN A 102 5.57 -2.27 16.79
C GLN A 102 4.30 -3.09 16.56
N PRO A 103 4.41 -4.38 16.21
CA PRO A 103 3.25 -5.25 16.11
C PRO A 103 2.58 -5.41 17.49
N LEU A 104 1.24 -5.42 17.51
CA LEU A 104 0.42 -5.58 18.73
C LEU A 104 0.62 -6.95 19.39
N ALA A 105 0.94 -7.96 18.60
CA ALA A 105 1.39 -9.25 19.10
C ALA A 105 2.90 -9.33 18.86
N ALA A 106 3.67 -9.59 19.92
CA ALA A 106 5.04 -10.07 19.76
C ALA A 106 5.02 -11.27 18.80
N PRO A 107 6.03 -11.44 17.93
CA PRO A 107 6.16 -12.70 17.22
C PRO A 107 6.21 -13.79 18.29
N VAL A 108 5.15 -14.60 18.35
CA VAL A 108 5.28 -15.92 18.95
C VAL A 108 6.05 -16.72 17.90
N ASP A 109 7.37 -16.58 17.93
CA ASP A 109 8.26 -17.64 17.50
C ASP A 109 7.93 -18.85 18.39
N SER A 110 6.85 -19.56 18.03
CA SER A 110 6.68 -20.95 18.43
C SER A 110 7.51 -21.75 17.45
N ASP A 111 8.81 -21.77 17.76
CA ASP A 111 9.71 -22.88 17.47
C ASP A 111 8.96 -24.17 17.87
N GLU A 112 8.50 -24.96 16.88
CA GLU A 112 8.58 -26.44 16.83
C GLU A 112 8.18 -26.99 15.46
#